data_AF-A0A6B0XTI0-F1
#
_entry.id   AF-A0A6B0XTI0-F1
#
_cell.length_a   1.000
_cell.length_b   1.000
_cell.length_c   1.000
_cell.angle_alpha   90.00
_cell.angle_beta   90.00
_cell.angle_gamma   90.00
#
_symmetry.space_group_name_H-M   'P 1'
#
loop_
_entity.id
_entity.type
_entity.pdbx_description
1 polymer ?
#
loop_
_entity_poly.entity_id
_entity_poly.type
_entity_poly.pdbx_seq_one_letter_code
_entity_poly.pdbx_strand_id
1 'polypeptide(L)'
;MREIRRAMPATRLFGIGGREMEAAGVSRIAGLDELSVMGGTEVLRRLPGFIRLERRIRRLFVTEDVRLFLPIDYPGLNLRLARSARRQGRRVLYYIAPQVWAWREGRASKLRRDCDRVLTVLPFEGALLERHGVPTDFVGHPLLDATRATDGGTGARPPTGSPAATGAPGTVEGRTSGGGRVIGLFPGSRAQEVRCMLPVFAEAARQLAGRHPDLDFIIARPPHLPESLYAGAGFPTAGAREATERSWA
;
A
#
# COMPACT_ATOMS: atom_id res chain seq x y z
N MET A 1 9.64 -11.84 -1.76
CA MET A 1 9.52 -13.22 -2.29
C MET A 1 10.71 -13.60 -3.17
N ARG A 2 11.01 -12.84 -4.24
CA ARG A 2 12.22 -13.06 -5.07
C ARG A 2 13.51 -13.18 -4.24
N GLU A 3 13.75 -12.25 -3.32
CA GLU A 3 14.93 -12.31 -2.42
C GLU A 3 14.97 -13.54 -1.52
N ILE A 4 13.82 -14.00 -1.01
CA ILE A 4 13.75 -15.23 -0.21
C ILE A 4 14.16 -16.43 -1.06
N ARG A 5 13.75 -16.47 -2.34
CA ARG A 5 14.13 -17.53 -3.26
C ARG A 5 15.60 -17.48 -3.66
N ARG A 6 16.16 -16.29 -3.81
CA ARG A 6 17.60 -16.10 -4.07
C ARG A 6 18.43 -16.60 -2.89
N ALA A 7 18.08 -16.19 -1.67
CA ALA A 7 18.81 -16.57 -0.47
C ALA A 7 18.57 -18.03 -0.04
N MET A 8 17.38 -18.57 -0.28
CA MET A 8 16.99 -19.93 0.14
C MET A 8 16.18 -20.66 -0.97
N PRO A 9 16.84 -21.14 -2.04
CA PRO A 9 16.17 -21.67 -3.23
C PRO A 9 15.26 -22.88 -2.97
N ALA A 10 15.61 -23.72 -2.00
CA ALA A 10 14.83 -24.91 -1.64
C ALA A 10 13.56 -24.60 -0.84
N THR A 11 13.33 -23.33 -0.48
CA THR A 11 12.16 -22.94 0.34
C THR A 11 10.88 -23.02 -0.47
N ARG A 12 9.96 -23.89 -0.04
CA ARG A 12 8.60 -23.90 -0.57
C ARG A 12 7.81 -22.69 -0.05
N LEU A 13 7.40 -21.81 -0.96
CA LEU A 13 6.58 -20.64 -0.65
C LEU A 13 5.16 -20.89 -1.17
N PHE A 14 4.18 -20.77 -0.29
CA PHE A 14 2.78 -20.88 -0.65
C PHE A 14 1.96 -19.95 0.24
N GLY A 15 0.85 -19.43 -0.27
CA GLY A 15 0.16 -18.37 0.43
C GLY A 15 -1.01 -17.77 -0.32
N ILE A 16 -1.45 -16.64 0.21
CA ILE A 16 -2.45 -15.78 -0.39
C ILE A 16 -1.71 -14.58 -0.94
N GLY A 17 -1.96 -14.25 -2.20
CA GLY A 17 -1.26 -13.18 -2.89
C GLY A 17 -1.86 -12.86 -4.24
N GLY A 18 -1.39 -11.77 -4.83
CA GLY A 18 -1.69 -11.39 -6.21
C GLY A 18 -0.78 -12.09 -7.22
N ARG A 19 -0.97 -11.76 -8.49
CA ARG A 19 -0.21 -12.32 -9.63
C ARG A 19 1.31 -12.15 -9.49
N GLU A 20 1.76 -11.02 -8.95
CA GLU A 20 3.20 -10.77 -8.71
C GLU A 20 3.84 -11.76 -7.74
N MET A 21 3.10 -12.24 -6.74
CA MET A 21 3.62 -13.26 -5.83
C MET A 21 3.71 -14.62 -6.51
N GLU A 22 2.72 -14.96 -7.35
CA GLU A 22 2.71 -16.18 -8.15
C GLU A 22 3.85 -16.18 -9.18
N ALA A 23 4.09 -15.06 -9.86
CA ALA A 23 5.23 -14.88 -10.76
C ALA A 23 6.58 -14.97 -10.03
N ALA A 24 6.65 -14.52 -8.77
CA ALA A 24 7.80 -14.76 -7.89
C ALA A 24 7.88 -16.22 -7.36
N GLY A 25 6.96 -17.07 -7.79
CA GLY A 25 6.91 -18.51 -7.57
C GLY A 25 6.30 -18.94 -6.24
N VAL A 26 5.39 -18.13 -5.68
CA VAL A 26 4.55 -18.53 -4.54
C VAL A 26 3.36 -19.35 -5.05
N SER A 27 3.18 -20.57 -4.54
CA SER A 27 1.98 -21.38 -4.86
C SER A 27 0.73 -20.79 -4.20
N ARG A 28 -0.31 -20.53 -4.99
CA ARG A 28 -1.51 -19.82 -4.52
C ARG A 28 -2.49 -20.75 -3.82
N ILE A 29 -2.84 -20.43 -2.57
CA ILE A 29 -3.86 -21.16 -1.77
C ILE A 29 -5.26 -20.59 -2.05
N ALA A 30 -5.36 -19.27 -2.22
CA ALA A 30 -6.56 -18.50 -2.54
C ALA A 30 -6.15 -17.17 -3.21
N GLY A 31 -7.02 -16.61 -4.06
CA GLY A 31 -6.77 -15.32 -4.71
C GLY A 31 -6.97 -14.13 -3.77
N LEU A 32 -6.20 -13.06 -3.97
CA LEU A 32 -6.44 -11.78 -3.27
C LEU A 32 -7.83 -11.21 -3.59
N ASP A 33 -8.37 -11.52 -4.78
CA ASP A 33 -9.71 -11.14 -5.23
C ASP A 33 -10.82 -11.73 -4.34
N GLU A 34 -10.55 -12.84 -3.65
CA GLU A 34 -11.48 -13.44 -2.67
C GLU A 34 -11.47 -12.70 -1.31
N LEU A 35 -10.46 -11.86 -1.05
CA LEU A 35 -10.25 -11.09 0.19
C LEU A 35 -10.46 -9.58 0.03
N SER A 36 -10.36 -9.05 -1.19
CA SER A 36 -10.48 -7.63 -1.50
C SER A 36 -11.94 -7.17 -1.47
N VAL A 37 -12.47 -6.96 -0.27
CA VAL A 37 -13.78 -6.31 -0.10
C VAL A 37 -13.55 -4.89 0.41
N MET A 38 -13.73 -3.90 -0.47
CA MET A 38 -13.80 -2.49 -0.10
C MET A 38 -15.26 -1.99 -0.26
N GLY A 39 -16.12 -2.29 0.71
CA GLY A 39 -17.50 -1.81 0.72
C GLY A 39 -18.29 -2.26 1.95
N GLY A 40 -18.86 -1.33 2.71
CA GLY A 40 -19.46 -1.61 4.03
C GLY A 40 -20.56 -2.68 4.04
N THR A 41 -21.41 -2.75 3.01
CA THR A 41 -22.51 -3.71 2.91
C THR A 41 -22.11 -5.06 2.30
N GLU A 42 -21.04 -5.09 1.50
CA GLU A 42 -20.55 -6.30 0.83
C GLU A 42 -19.69 -7.16 1.76
N VAL A 43 -19.06 -6.54 2.76
CA VAL A 43 -18.28 -7.22 3.81
C VAL A 43 -19.11 -8.24 4.58
N LEU A 44 -20.35 -7.92 4.93
CA LEU A 44 -21.19 -8.80 5.75
C LEU A 44 -21.59 -10.07 4.98
N ARG A 45 -21.89 -9.95 3.68
CA ARG A 45 -22.26 -11.07 2.80
C ARG A 45 -21.08 -12.04 2.57
N ARG A 46 -19.85 -11.53 2.61
CA ARG A 46 -18.62 -12.32 2.38
C ARG A 46 -18.01 -12.88 3.67
N LEU A 47 -18.50 -12.48 4.85
CA LEU A 47 -17.99 -12.93 6.15
C LEU A 47 -17.89 -14.45 6.31
N PRO A 48 -18.86 -15.29 5.86
CA PRO A 48 -18.71 -16.74 5.92
C PRO A 48 -17.53 -17.26 5.10
N GLY A 49 -17.24 -16.62 3.96
CA GLY A 49 -16.07 -16.93 3.12
C GLY A 49 -14.76 -16.65 3.85
N PHE A 50 -14.64 -15.48 4.49
CA PHE A 50 -13.47 -15.15 5.30
C PHE A 50 -13.23 -16.15 6.43
N ILE A 51 -14.30 -16.55 7.14
CA ILE A 51 -14.19 -17.54 8.22
C ILE A 51 -13.73 -18.91 7.68
N ARG A 52 -14.26 -19.35 6.53
CA ARG A 52 -13.82 -20.59 5.88
C ARG A 52 -12.35 -20.53 5.48
N LEU A 53 -11.92 -19.43 4.90
CA LEU A 53 -10.53 -19.21 4.50
C LEU A 53 -9.60 -19.19 5.71
N GLU A 54 -9.94 -18.47 6.76
CA GLU A 54 -9.17 -18.45 8.01
C GLU A 54 -9.02 -19.87 8.59
N ARG A 55 -10.12 -20.64 8.64
CA ARG A 55 -10.08 -22.04 9.10
C ARG A 55 -9.18 -22.91 8.22
N ARG A 56 -9.23 -22.75 6.90
CA ARG A 56 -8.38 -23.47 5.95
C ARG A 56 -6.90 -23.16 6.22
N ILE A 57 -6.52 -21.89 6.32
CA ILE A 57 -5.13 -21.49 6.59
C ILE A 57 -4.64 -22.06 7.93
N ARG A 58 -5.47 -22.01 8.97
CA ARG A 58 -5.12 -22.57 10.28
C ARG A 58 -4.84 -24.07 10.25
N ARG A 59 -5.48 -24.82 9.35
CA ARG A 59 -5.19 -26.25 9.13
C ARG A 59 -3.87 -26.43 8.37
N LEU A 60 -3.62 -25.59 7.36
CA LEU A 60 -2.40 -25.64 6.56
C LEU A 60 -1.13 -25.45 7.38
N PHE A 61 -1.16 -24.64 8.45
CA PHE A 61 -0.02 -24.52 9.36
C PHE A 61 0.46 -25.88 9.90
N VAL A 62 -0.45 -26.83 10.09
CA VAL A 62 -0.13 -28.18 10.58
C VAL A 62 0.10 -29.13 9.41
N THR A 63 -0.82 -29.20 8.45
CA THR A 63 -0.77 -30.22 7.38
C THR A 63 0.41 -30.03 6.43
N GLU A 64 0.89 -28.80 6.27
CA GLU A 64 2.00 -28.45 5.38
C GLU A 64 3.31 -28.21 6.15
N ASP A 65 3.35 -28.54 7.45
CA ASP A 65 4.46 -28.27 8.38
C ASP A 65 5.08 -26.86 8.24
N VAL A 66 4.24 -25.82 8.32
CA VAL A 66 4.70 -24.44 8.13
C VAL A 66 5.68 -24.07 9.23
N ARG A 67 6.92 -23.76 8.85
CA ARG A 67 7.96 -23.32 9.78
C ARG A 67 7.86 -21.84 10.11
N LEU A 68 7.48 -21.02 9.13
CA LEU A 68 7.37 -19.57 9.25
C LEU A 68 6.08 -19.07 8.58
N PHE A 69 5.28 -18.32 9.32
CA PHE A 69 4.18 -17.53 8.79
C PHE A 69 4.65 -16.07 8.61
N LEU A 70 4.54 -15.56 7.38
CA LEU A 70 4.91 -14.20 6.99
C LEU A 70 3.65 -13.40 6.63
N PRO A 71 2.91 -12.86 7.61
CA PRO A 71 1.83 -11.93 7.31
C PRO A 71 2.39 -10.63 6.73
N ILE A 72 1.78 -10.16 5.65
CA ILE A 72 2.11 -8.89 4.99
C ILE A 72 0.88 -7.99 5.11
N ASP A 73 1.02 -6.88 5.83
CA ASP A 73 -0.05 -5.89 6.07
C ASP A 73 -1.36 -6.56 6.57
N TYR A 74 -2.54 -6.03 6.22
CA TYR A 74 -3.88 -6.53 6.45
C TYR A 74 -4.15 -7.10 7.87
N PRO A 75 -4.05 -6.25 8.90
CA PRO A 75 -4.03 -6.68 10.30
C PRO A 75 -5.29 -7.39 10.79
N GLY A 76 -6.44 -7.16 10.16
CA GLY A 76 -7.72 -7.76 10.56
C GLY A 76 -7.67 -9.29 10.59
N LEU A 77 -7.28 -9.90 9.46
CA LEU A 77 -7.11 -11.36 9.35
C LEU A 77 -5.75 -11.80 9.90
N ASN A 78 -4.68 -11.07 9.58
CA ASN A 78 -3.32 -11.51 9.83
C ASN A 78 -2.98 -11.59 11.32
N LEU A 79 -3.50 -10.70 12.18
CA LEU A 79 -3.29 -10.82 13.63
C LEU A 79 -3.99 -12.06 14.24
N ARG A 80 -5.13 -12.47 13.68
CA ARG A 80 -5.85 -13.68 14.13
C ARG A 80 -5.13 -14.95 13.70
N LEU A 81 -4.53 -14.94 12.51
CA LEU A 81 -3.72 -16.03 11.99
C LEU A 81 -2.37 -16.11 12.71
N ALA A 82 -1.70 -14.98 12.96
CA ALA A 82 -0.47 -14.89 13.74
C ALA A 82 -0.62 -15.54 15.12
N ARG A 83 -1.70 -15.19 15.83
CA ARG A 83 -2.03 -15.85 17.11
C ARG A 83 -2.19 -17.37 16.98
N SER A 84 -2.86 -17.82 15.93
CA SER A 84 -3.07 -19.26 15.70
C SER A 84 -1.76 -19.97 15.38
N ALA A 85 -0.92 -19.37 14.54
CA ALA A 85 0.40 -19.87 14.17
C ALA A 85 1.28 -20.02 15.43
N ARG A 86 1.36 -18.99 16.28
CA ARG A 86 2.10 -19.04 17.55
C ARG A 86 1.60 -20.13 18.49
N ARG A 87 0.28 -20.27 18.66
CA ARG A 87 -0.31 -21.33 19.50
C ARG A 87 -0.02 -22.74 18.99
N GLN A 88 0.23 -22.88 17.69
CA GLN A 88 0.62 -24.14 17.06
C GLN A 88 2.15 -24.29 16.96
N GLY A 89 2.93 -23.45 17.67
CA GLY A 89 4.38 -23.54 17.71
C GLY A 89 5.10 -23.01 16.46
N ARG A 90 4.42 -22.28 15.58
CA ARG A 90 5.00 -21.78 14.32
C ARG A 90 5.61 -20.40 14.52
N ARG A 91 6.71 -20.11 13.83
CA ARG A 91 7.33 -18.78 13.86
C ARG A 91 6.47 -17.77 13.09
N VAL A 92 6.44 -16.53 13.55
CA VAL A 92 5.70 -15.43 12.92
C VAL A 92 6.60 -14.22 12.73
N LEU A 93 6.85 -13.86 11.48
CA LEU A 93 7.56 -12.65 11.09
C LEU A 93 6.59 -11.70 10.41
N TYR A 94 6.20 -10.61 11.07
CA TYR A 94 5.18 -9.71 10.53
C TYR A 94 5.80 -8.62 9.68
N TYR A 95 5.43 -8.50 8.40
CA TYR A 95 5.95 -7.46 7.51
C TYR A 95 4.90 -6.38 7.26
N ILE A 96 5.33 -5.11 7.34
CA ILE A 96 4.46 -3.92 7.31
C ILE A 96 3.50 -3.97 8.49
N ALA A 97 3.97 -3.47 9.63
CA ALA A 97 3.20 -3.44 10.85
C ALA A 97 1.83 -2.76 10.60
N PRO A 98 0.76 -3.19 11.29
CA PRO A 98 -0.47 -2.41 11.32
C PRO A 98 -0.14 -0.96 11.68
N GLN A 99 -0.97 0.00 11.24
CA GLN A 99 -0.93 1.36 11.77
C GLN A 99 -1.35 1.32 13.25
N VAL A 100 -0.42 0.94 14.12
CA VAL A 100 -0.59 0.82 15.58
C VAL A 100 -0.68 2.22 16.19
N TRP A 101 0.00 3.19 15.58
CA TRP A 101 -0.04 4.61 15.95
C TRP A 101 -1.44 5.24 15.86
N ALA A 102 -2.32 4.71 15.01
CA ALA A 102 -3.67 5.26 14.84
C ALA A 102 -4.73 4.63 15.78
N TRP A 103 -4.49 3.45 16.36
CA TRP A 103 -5.55 2.74 17.13
C TRP A 103 -5.02 1.75 18.21
N ARG A 104 -5.19 2.15 19.48
CA ARG A 104 -5.25 1.33 20.72
C ARG A 104 -3.99 0.53 21.10
N GLU A 105 -3.47 0.78 22.31
CA GLU A 105 -2.43 0.00 23.02
C GLU A 105 -2.58 -1.52 22.90
N GLY A 106 -3.83 -2.01 22.82
CA GLY A 106 -4.14 -3.42 22.64
C GLY A 106 -3.59 -4.07 21.35
N ARG A 107 -3.23 -3.30 20.31
CA ARG A 107 -2.57 -3.86 19.11
C ARG A 107 -1.09 -4.15 19.34
N ALA A 108 -0.36 -3.25 19.99
CA ALA A 108 1.05 -3.47 20.33
C ALA A 108 1.20 -4.73 21.22
N SER A 109 0.31 -4.89 22.21
CA SER A 109 0.27 -6.10 23.04
C SER A 109 -0.03 -7.37 22.22
N LYS A 110 -0.93 -7.31 21.22
CA LYS A 110 -1.18 -8.44 20.32
C LYS A 110 0.07 -8.78 19.51
N LEU A 111 0.75 -7.79 18.94
CA LEU A 111 2.00 -8.01 18.21
C LEU A 111 3.07 -8.65 19.10
N ARG A 112 3.29 -8.10 20.30
CA ARG A 112 4.25 -8.64 21.28
C ARG A 112 3.97 -10.10 21.64
N ARG A 113 2.70 -10.47 21.78
CA ARG A 113 2.31 -11.87 22.11
C ARG A 113 2.36 -12.79 20.88
N ASP A 114 1.89 -12.29 19.74
CA ASP A 114 1.53 -13.11 18.59
C ASP A 114 2.60 -13.11 17.47
N CYS A 115 3.69 -12.34 17.61
CA CYS A 115 4.78 -12.26 16.61
C CYS A 115 6.14 -12.56 17.25
N ASP A 116 7.01 -13.27 16.54
CA ASP A 116 8.41 -13.43 16.95
C ASP A 116 9.20 -12.15 16.66
N ARG A 117 8.98 -11.55 15.49
CA ARG A 117 9.54 -10.26 15.07
C ARG A 117 8.57 -9.50 14.16
N VAL A 118 8.71 -8.18 14.14
CA VAL A 118 7.94 -7.26 13.28
C VAL A 118 8.91 -6.44 12.44
N LEU A 119 8.70 -6.37 11.13
CA LEU A 119 9.49 -5.61 10.18
C LEU A 119 8.72 -4.33 9.82
N THR A 120 9.21 -3.19 10.28
CA THR A 120 8.60 -1.88 10.05
C THR A 120 9.22 -1.16 8.86
N VAL A 121 8.40 -0.44 8.12
CA VAL A 121 8.81 0.31 6.93
C VAL A 121 9.00 1.81 7.20
N LEU A 122 8.51 2.30 8.35
CA LEU A 122 8.71 3.68 8.80
C LEU A 122 9.54 3.69 10.10
N PRO A 123 10.52 4.61 10.22
CA PRO A 123 11.44 4.61 11.37
C PRO A 123 10.73 4.88 12.70
N PHE A 124 9.68 5.71 12.70
CA PHE A 124 8.92 6.01 13.92
C PHE A 124 8.07 4.82 14.39
N GLU A 125 7.65 3.92 13.49
CA GLU A 125 6.89 2.71 13.86
C GLU A 125 7.77 1.76 14.65
N GLY A 126 9.03 1.58 14.22
CA GLY A 126 10.03 0.77 14.91
C GLY A 126 10.23 1.25 16.34
N ALA A 127 10.56 2.54 16.50
CA ALA A 127 10.77 3.15 17.81
C ALA A 127 9.52 3.08 18.71
N LEU A 128 8.31 3.23 18.14
CA LEU A 128 7.06 3.12 18.90
C LEU A 128 6.83 1.70 19.41
N LEU A 129 7.04 0.69 18.56
CA LEU A 129 6.80 -0.71 18.88
C LEU A 129 7.83 -1.26 19.89
N GLU A 130 9.09 -0.85 19.76
CA GLU A 130 10.15 -1.18 20.72
C GLU A 130 9.84 -0.65 22.13
N ARG A 131 9.32 0.57 22.25
CA ARG A 131 8.85 1.13 23.54
C ARG A 131 7.75 0.30 24.20
N HIS A 132 6.98 -0.45 23.40
CA HIS A 132 5.96 -1.38 23.89
C HIS A 132 6.46 -2.83 24.05
N GLY A 133 7.78 -3.03 23.95
CA GLY A 133 8.42 -4.34 24.10
C GLY A 133 8.16 -5.30 22.94
N VAL A 134 7.81 -4.81 21.75
CA VAL A 134 7.63 -5.62 20.55
C VAL A 134 8.98 -5.79 19.86
N PRO A 135 9.50 -7.02 19.64
CA PRO A 135 10.73 -7.23 18.88
C PRO A 135 10.54 -6.75 17.44
N THR A 136 11.28 -5.71 17.06
CA THR A 136 11.05 -4.98 15.81
C THR A 136 12.37 -4.71 15.10
N ASP A 137 12.35 -4.72 13.76
CA ASP A 137 13.48 -4.30 12.93
C ASP A 137 12.96 -3.32 11.86
N PHE A 138 13.65 -2.19 11.69
CA PHE A 138 13.37 -1.25 10.61
C PHE A 138 14.07 -1.70 9.33
N VAL A 139 13.30 -1.91 8.26
CA VAL A 139 13.81 -2.50 7.00
C VAL A 139 13.77 -1.54 5.81
N GLY A 140 13.45 -0.26 6.05
CA GLY A 140 13.28 0.72 4.98
C GLY A 140 11.90 0.67 4.32
N HIS A 141 11.61 1.68 3.50
CA HIS A 141 10.31 1.82 2.85
C HIS A 141 10.39 1.36 1.38
N PRO A 142 9.58 0.38 0.95
CA PRO A 142 9.61 -0.12 -0.45
C PRO A 142 9.43 0.94 -1.54
N LEU A 143 8.73 2.04 -1.23
CA LEU A 143 8.55 3.15 -2.17
C LEU A 143 9.86 3.87 -2.47
N LEU A 144 10.75 4.02 -1.48
CA LEU A 144 12.05 4.66 -1.67
C LEU A 144 12.98 3.80 -2.55
N ASP A 145 12.81 2.48 -2.51
CA ASP A 145 13.58 1.57 -3.36
C ASP A 145 13.05 1.58 -4.79
N ALA A 146 11.73 1.72 -4.98
CA ALA A 146 11.10 1.85 -6.28
C ALA A 146 11.49 3.16 -6.98
N THR A 147 11.53 4.30 -6.25
CA THR A 147 11.97 5.58 -6.83
C THR A 147 13.46 5.56 -7.18
N ARG A 148 14.31 4.93 -6.36
CA ARG A 148 15.73 4.76 -6.70
C ARG A 148 15.97 3.91 -7.95
N ALA A 149 15.08 2.96 -8.24
CA ALA A 149 15.18 2.14 -9.44
C ALA A 149 14.74 2.89 -10.71
N THR A 150 13.83 3.86 -10.59
CA THR A 150 13.43 4.76 -11.69
C THR A 150 14.43 5.91 -11.88
N ASP A 151 15.09 6.32 -10.81
CA ASP A 151 16.11 7.37 -10.81
C ASP A 151 17.47 6.74 -11.15
N GLY A 152 17.64 6.30 -12.39
CA GLY A 152 18.94 5.94 -12.94
C GLY A 152 19.86 7.17 -12.99
N GLY A 153 20.48 7.53 -11.86
CA GLY A 153 21.44 8.62 -11.79
C GLY A 153 21.45 9.37 -10.45
N THR A 154 22.48 9.10 -9.65
CA THR A 154 23.00 9.89 -8.52
C THR A 154 22.00 10.27 -7.42
N GLY A 155 22.19 9.65 -6.25
CA GLY A 155 21.46 9.97 -5.04
C GLY A 155 21.47 11.46 -4.70
N ALA A 156 20.29 12.06 -4.68
CA ALA A 156 20.05 13.33 -4.05
C ALA A 156 19.04 13.13 -2.92
N ARG A 157 19.55 13.21 -1.68
CA ARG A 157 18.76 13.50 -0.48
C ARG A 157 17.96 14.78 -0.75
N PRO A 158 16.65 14.85 -0.45
CA PRO A 158 15.93 16.11 -0.60
C PRO A 158 16.57 17.12 0.36
N PRO A 159 17.14 18.24 -0.13
CA PRO A 159 17.63 19.27 0.75
C PRO A 159 16.41 19.89 1.43
N THR A 160 16.38 19.80 2.76
CA THR A 160 15.58 20.69 3.59
C THR A 160 16.05 22.13 3.28
N GLY A 161 15.27 22.84 2.46
CA GLY A 161 15.47 24.27 2.19
C GLY A 161 15.39 24.65 0.71
N SER A 162 14.31 25.38 0.37
CA SER A 162 14.13 26.24 -0.81
C SER A 162 13.66 25.61 -2.14
N PRO A 163 12.83 26.34 -2.93
CA PRO A 163 11.97 25.79 -3.97
C PRO A 163 12.63 25.87 -5.35
N ALA A 164 12.98 24.72 -5.92
CA ALA A 164 13.16 24.55 -7.36
C ALA A 164 13.23 23.05 -7.67
N ALA A 165 12.07 22.43 -7.84
CA ALA A 165 11.98 21.11 -8.44
C ALA A 165 12.15 21.25 -9.97
N THR A 166 13.40 21.35 -10.44
CA THR A 166 13.77 21.23 -11.86
C THR A 166 14.21 19.80 -12.22
N GLY A 167 13.51 18.81 -11.67
CA GLY A 167 13.51 17.43 -12.17
C GLY A 167 12.11 17.14 -12.68
N ALA A 168 11.96 16.91 -13.98
CA ALA A 168 10.68 16.76 -14.65
C ALA A 168 9.79 15.69 -13.97
N PRO A 169 8.60 16.05 -13.47
CA PRO A 169 7.54 15.07 -13.24
C PRO A 169 7.15 14.53 -14.62
N GLY A 170 6.86 13.23 -14.70
CA GLY A 170 6.45 12.56 -15.93
C GLY A 170 5.52 13.44 -16.77
N THR A 171 5.87 13.59 -18.05
CA THR A 171 5.11 14.34 -19.03
C THR A 171 3.65 13.93 -18.95
N VAL A 172 2.82 14.83 -18.44
CA VAL A 172 1.39 14.81 -18.72
C VAL A 172 1.30 15.11 -20.22
N GLU A 173 0.97 14.10 -21.02
CA GLU A 173 0.54 14.34 -22.39
C GLU A 173 -0.71 15.23 -22.32
N GLY A 174 -0.58 16.46 -22.84
CA GLY A 174 -1.54 17.54 -22.62
C GLY A 174 -0.96 18.75 -21.88
N ARG A 175 0.26 19.18 -22.24
CA ARG A 175 0.71 20.54 -21.90
C ARG A 175 -0.32 21.52 -22.46
N THR A 176 -1.07 22.19 -21.59
CA THR A 176 -1.68 23.47 -21.94
C THR A 176 -0.54 24.44 -22.28
N SER A 177 -0.73 25.19 -23.35
CA SER A 177 0.34 25.82 -24.16
C SER A 177 1.16 26.95 -23.51
N GLY A 178 1.28 27.01 -22.18
CA GLY A 178 1.75 28.21 -21.47
C GLY A 178 2.97 28.10 -20.56
N GLY A 179 3.56 26.92 -20.34
CA GLY A 179 4.70 26.80 -19.39
C GLY A 179 4.36 27.19 -17.94
N GLY A 180 3.06 27.17 -17.60
CA GLY A 180 2.52 27.52 -16.29
C GLY A 180 2.90 26.52 -15.20
N ARG A 181 2.73 26.94 -13.95
CA ARG A 181 2.97 26.08 -12.77
C ARG A 181 1.77 25.16 -12.60
N VAL A 182 2.01 23.86 -12.52
CA VAL A 182 0.94 22.84 -12.43
C VAL A 182 0.69 22.45 -10.98
N ILE A 183 -0.58 22.43 -10.56
CA ILE A 183 -1.04 21.96 -9.26
C ILE A 183 -1.80 20.63 -9.42
N GLY A 184 -1.32 19.59 -8.73
CA GLY A 184 -2.01 18.30 -8.64
C GLY A 184 -3.07 18.29 -7.55
N LEU A 185 -4.30 17.88 -7.90
CA LEU A 185 -5.43 17.69 -6.98
C LEU A 185 -5.63 16.20 -6.71
N PHE A 186 -5.59 15.80 -5.43
CA PHE A 186 -5.69 14.40 -5.00
C PHE A 186 -6.94 14.20 -4.12
N PRO A 187 -8.15 14.18 -4.71
CA PRO A 187 -9.42 14.21 -3.95
C PRO A 187 -9.72 12.90 -3.21
N GLY A 188 -8.93 11.85 -3.42
CA GLY A 188 -8.99 10.63 -2.64
C GLY A 188 -8.84 9.36 -3.47
N SER A 189 -8.68 8.25 -2.76
CA SER A 189 -8.52 6.91 -3.34
C SER A 189 -9.84 6.14 -3.42
N ARG A 190 -10.86 6.62 -2.70
CA ARG A 190 -12.18 5.99 -2.58
C ARG A 190 -13.27 6.88 -3.12
N ALA A 191 -14.33 6.28 -3.66
CA ALA A 191 -15.47 7.01 -4.21
C ALA A 191 -16.11 7.99 -3.22
N GLN A 192 -16.19 7.65 -1.93
CA GLN A 192 -16.71 8.56 -0.90
C GLN A 192 -15.78 9.74 -0.63
N GLU A 193 -14.46 9.51 -0.56
CA GLU A 193 -13.46 10.59 -0.40
C GLU A 193 -13.59 11.57 -1.57
N VAL A 194 -13.62 11.04 -2.81
CA VAL A 194 -13.78 11.85 -4.02
C VAL A 194 -15.08 12.65 -4.00
N ARG A 195 -16.23 12.03 -3.70
CA ARG A 195 -17.51 12.74 -3.64
C ARG A 195 -17.52 13.88 -2.61
N CYS A 196 -16.86 13.71 -1.48
CA CYS A 196 -16.80 14.72 -0.44
C CYS A 196 -15.77 15.81 -0.75
N MET A 197 -14.60 15.45 -1.30
CA MET A 197 -13.46 16.35 -1.39
C MET A 197 -13.30 17.03 -2.73
N LEU A 198 -13.71 16.38 -3.82
CA LEU A 198 -13.59 16.94 -5.15
C LEU A 198 -14.31 18.30 -5.31
N PRO A 199 -15.54 18.50 -4.79
CA PRO A 199 -16.20 19.80 -4.91
C PRO A 199 -15.42 20.92 -4.22
N VAL A 200 -14.85 20.64 -3.04
CA VAL A 200 -14.06 21.59 -2.26
C VAL A 200 -12.75 21.93 -2.97
N PHE A 201 -12.08 20.91 -3.52
CA PHE A 201 -10.83 21.10 -4.25
C PHE A 201 -11.05 21.88 -5.55
N ALA A 202 -12.13 21.58 -6.28
CA ALA A 202 -12.49 22.28 -7.51
C ALA A 202 -12.83 23.76 -7.25
N GLU A 203 -13.55 24.06 -6.17
CA GLU A 203 -13.82 25.45 -5.76
C GLU A 203 -12.52 26.20 -5.44
N ALA A 204 -11.63 25.61 -4.63
CA ALA A 204 -10.34 26.22 -4.31
C ALA A 204 -9.49 26.45 -5.56
N ALA A 205 -9.45 25.49 -6.48
CA ALA A 205 -8.73 25.60 -7.74
C ALA A 205 -9.30 26.72 -8.62
N ARG A 206 -10.63 26.87 -8.71
CA ARG A 206 -11.26 27.98 -9.46
C ARG A 206 -10.90 29.35 -8.87
N GLN A 207 -10.90 29.48 -7.55
CA GLN A 207 -10.49 30.74 -6.91
C GLN A 207 -9.01 31.06 -7.15
N LEU A 208 -8.15 30.04 -7.14
CA LEU A 208 -6.72 30.22 -7.42
C LEU A 208 -6.47 30.55 -8.89
N ALA A 209 -7.11 29.87 -9.83
CA ALA A 209 -7.02 30.17 -11.26
C ALA A 209 -7.44 31.61 -11.59
N GLY A 210 -8.48 32.13 -10.90
CA GLY A 210 -8.91 33.52 -11.05
C GLY A 210 -7.91 34.55 -10.52
N ARG A 211 -7.08 34.20 -9.53
CA ARG A 211 -6.04 35.09 -8.97
C ARG A 211 -4.68 34.93 -9.63
N HIS A 212 -4.41 33.75 -10.19
CA HIS A 212 -3.14 33.36 -10.77
C HIS A 212 -3.39 32.64 -12.10
N PRO A 213 -3.48 33.39 -13.22
CA PRO A 213 -3.74 32.81 -14.55
C PRO A 213 -2.62 31.90 -15.07
N ASP A 214 -1.45 31.91 -14.42
CA ASP A 214 -0.31 31.04 -14.73
C ASP A 214 -0.38 29.66 -14.06
N LEU A 215 -1.44 29.38 -13.28
CA LEU A 215 -1.65 28.09 -12.64
C LEU A 215 -2.54 27.17 -13.49
N ASP A 216 -2.00 25.99 -13.80
CA ASP A 216 -2.76 24.88 -14.36
C ASP A 216 -3.10 23.88 -13.25
N PHE A 217 -4.20 23.14 -13.40
CA PHE A 217 -4.65 22.16 -12.40
C PHE A 217 -4.93 20.81 -13.04
N ILE A 218 -4.52 19.73 -12.39
CA ILE A 218 -4.74 18.36 -12.84
C ILE A 218 -5.26 17.52 -11.68
N ILE A 219 -6.34 16.77 -11.91
CA ILE A 219 -6.90 15.86 -10.91
C ILE A 219 -6.32 14.46 -11.08
N ALA A 220 -5.71 13.92 -10.04
CA ALA A 220 -5.23 12.55 -10.02
C ALA A 220 -6.38 11.56 -9.83
N ARG A 221 -6.54 10.64 -10.79
CA ARG A 221 -7.59 9.59 -10.76
C ARG A 221 -6.98 8.20 -10.59
N PRO A 222 -7.34 7.46 -9.52
CA PRO A 222 -7.01 6.05 -9.40
C PRO A 222 -7.68 5.20 -10.49
N PRO A 223 -6.99 4.18 -11.06
CA PRO A 223 -7.52 3.38 -12.18
C PRO A 223 -8.85 2.67 -11.90
N HIS A 224 -9.11 2.30 -10.66
CA HIS A 224 -10.33 1.57 -10.25
C HIS A 224 -11.54 2.47 -10.05
N LEU A 225 -11.38 3.80 -10.05
CA LEU A 225 -12.50 4.72 -9.90
C LEU A 225 -13.02 5.17 -11.27
N PRO A 226 -14.34 5.11 -11.49
CA PRO A 226 -14.93 5.53 -12.75
C PRO A 226 -14.75 7.03 -12.95
N GLU A 227 -14.51 7.44 -14.18
CA GLU A 227 -14.34 8.84 -14.58
C GLU A 227 -15.57 9.69 -14.29
N SER A 228 -16.76 9.09 -14.30
CA SER A 228 -18.03 9.75 -13.96
C SER A 228 -18.06 10.35 -12.54
N LEU A 229 -17.24 9.85 -11.61
CA LEU A 229 -17.11 10.48 -10.27
C LEU A 229 -16.43 11.85 -10.30
N TYR A 230 -15.74 12.17 -11.39
CA TYR A 230 -14.98 13.40 -11.56
C TYR A 230 -15.66 14.39 -12.52
N ALA A 231 -16.80 13.97 -13.10
CA ALA A 231 -17.59 14.82 -13.98
C ALA A 231 -18.02 16.11 -13.26
N GLY A 232 -17.90 17.25 -13.95
CA GLY A 232 -18.26 18.56 -13.40
C GLY A 232 -17.20 19.22 -12.52
N ALA A 233 -16.03 18.60 -12.32
CA ALA A 233 -14.95 19.24 -11.57
C ALA A 233 -14.34 20.45 -12.30
N GLY A 234 -14.46 20.53 -13.63
CA GLY A 234 -13.97 21.65 -14.43
C GLY A 234 -12.46 21.67 -14.66
N PHE A 235 -11.75 20.58 -14.35
CA PHE A 235 -10.31 20.42 -14.54
C PHE A 235 -9.98 19.06 -15.18
N PRO A 236 -8.89 18.95 -15.96
CA PRO A 236 -8.47 17.70 -16.57
C PRO A 236 -8.15 16.64 -15.52
N THR A 237 -8.51 15.38 -15.80
CA THR A 237 -8.19 14.23 -14.94
C THR A 237 -7.08 13.39 -15.57
N ALA A 238 -6.00 13.15 -14.83
CA ALA A 238 -4.94 12.23 -15.22
C ALA A 238 -5.16 10.86 -14.54
N GLY A 239 -5.32 9.82 -15.36
CA GLY A 239 -5.34 8.44 -14.87
C GLY A 239 -3.91 7.94 -14.65
N ALA A 240 -3.71 7.04 -13.69
CA ALA A 240 -2.38 6.43 -13.47
C ALA A 240 -1.91 5.47 -14.59
N ARG A 241 -2.67 5.34 -15.69
CA ARG A 241 -2.30 4.52 -16.86
C ARG A 241 -1.61 5.40 -17.89
N GLU A 242 -0.31 5.60 -17.71
CA GLU A 242 0.63 5.99 -18.78
C GLU A 242 2.09 6.00 -18.29
N ALA A 243 2.34 6.04 -16.98
CA ALA A 243 3.71 6.08 -16.43
C ALA A 243 4.36 4.70 -16.20
N THR A 244 3.61 3.60 -16.16
CA THR A 244 4.13 2.28 -15.72
C THR A 244 4.27 1.21 -16.81
N GLU A 245 3.75 1.42 -18.02
CA GLU A 245 3.82 0.41 -19.10
C GLU A 245 5.07 0.51 -19.98
N ARG A 246 5.88 1.58 -19.88
CA ARG A 246 7.10 1.74 -20.69
C ARG A 246 8.41 1.30 -20.01
N SER A 247 8.36 0.75 -18.80
CA SER A 247 9.58 0.48 -18.00
C SER A 247 9.87 -1.00 -17.73
N TRP A 248 9.16 -1.92 -18.40
CA TRP A 248 9.34 -3.37 -18.23
C TRP A 248 9.38 -4.13 -19.56
N ALA A 249 10.02 -3.55 -20.57
CA ALA A 249 10.49 -4.25 -21.77
C ALA A 249 12.01 -4.35 -21.72
#